data_AF-A0AAV1NAJ6-F1
#
_entry.id   AF-A0AAV1NAJ6-F1
#
_cell.length_a   1.000
_cell.length_b   1.000
_cell.length_c   1.000
_cell.angle_alpha   90.00
_cell.angle_beta   90.00
_cell.angle_gamma   90.00
#
_symmetry.space_group_name_H-M   'P 1'
#
loop_
_entity.id
_entity.type
_entity.pdbx_description
1 polymer ?
#
loop_
_entity_poly.entity_id
_entity_poly.type
_entity_poly.pdbx_seq_one_letter_code
_entity_poly.pdbx_strand_id
1 'polypeptide(L)'
;MLEKVLLLLCLSSALAQELCVPDASDGYKVRLSIKSALGDNAYVWNENEMFLFRSILAFAMRSHFTGQHFDISNIIVCDETPRVSFWFVVTSPTNSSVLIEKGEVELAVRQSRFRINSAFLLTDQTLEFLGIPPTLATPFNPDTPPWLIVFGVVIGAVGAGIIALLVSSVVQKKRKKNEKTEEDAVYEEAQVNTMENGTVHESRNGVYNISFSDDERLTHM
;
A
#
# COMPACT_ATOMS: atom_id res chain seq x y z
N MET A 1 -42.14 19.74 -47.90
CA MET A 1 -42.31 18.80 -46.76
C MET A 1 -40.98 18.39 -46.15
N LEU A 2 -39.94 18.12 -46.95
CA LEU A 2 -38.60 17.74 -46.47
C LEU A 2 -37.89 18.85 -45.65
N GLU A 3 -38.04 20.11 -46.07
CA GLU A 3 -37.41 21.28 -45.44
C GLU A 3 -37.93 21.54 -44.01
N LYS A 4 -39.22 21.29 -43.76
CA LYS A 4 -39.83 21.39 -42.41
C LYS A 4 -39.37 20.25 -41.50
N VAL A 5 -39.13 19.06 -42.05
CA VAL A 5 -38.60 17.91 -41.30
C VAL A 5 -37.12 18.13 -40.94
N LEU A 6 -36.34 18.72 -41.85
CA LEU A 6 -34.94 19.06 -41.60
C LEU A 6 -34.80 20.14 -40.51
N LEU A 7 -35.66 21.16 -40.52
CA LEU A 7 -35.73 22.17 -39.45
C LEU A 7 -36.07 21.55 -38.09
N LEU A 8 -37.04 20.63 -38.02
CA LEU A 8 -37.40 19.95 -36.77
C LEU A 8 -36.27 19.05 -36.22
N LEU A 9 -35.45 18.44 -37.09
CA LEU A 9 -34.27 17.66 -36.70
C LEU A 9 -33.11 18.52 -36.19
N CYS A 10 -32.95 19.75 -36.70
CA CYS A 10 -31.96 20.70 -36.19
C CYS A 10 -32.36 21.34 -34.85
N LEU A 11 -33.66 21.49 -34.56
CA LEU A 11 -34.10 22.02 -33.26
C LEU A 11 -33.91 21.03 -32.10
N SER A 12 -34.08 19.73 -32.33
CA SER A 12 -33.93 18.72 -31.27
C SER A 12 -32.48 18.52 -30.83
N SER A 13 -31.52 18.68 -31.76
CA SER A 13 -30.09 18.67 -31.43
C SER A 13 -29.66 19.93 -30.66
N ALA A 14 -30.22 21.09 -31.01
CA ALA A 14 -29.96 22.35 -30.29
C ALA A 14 -30.51 22.34 -28.84
N LEU A 15 -31.68 21.74 -28.61
CA LEU A 15 -32.30 21.69 -27.28
C LEU A 15 -31.52 20.81 -26.30
N ALA A 16 -30.91 19.72 -26.80
CA ALA A 16 -30.01 18.89 -26.01
C ALA A 16 -28.67 19.59 -25.67
N GLN A 17 -28.22 20.51 -26.54
CA GLN A 17 -27.01 21.32 -26.31
C GLN A 17 -27.22 22.46 -25.32
N GLU A 18 -28.44 22.98 -25.15
CA GLU A 18 -28.72 24.01 -24.13
C GLU A 18 -28.78 23.47 -22.70
N LEU A 19 -29.22 22.22 -22.51
CA LEU A 19 -29.39 21.62 -21.17
C LEU A 19 -28.07 21.23 -20.51
N CYS A 20 -27.00 21.10 -21.29
CA CYS A 20 -25.75 20.48 -20.87
C CYS A 20 -24.60 21.39 -21.29
N VAL A 21 -24.43 22.46 -20.52
CA VAL A 21 -23.35 23.43 -20.68
C VAL A 21 -22.16 22.94 -19.82
N PRO A 22 -20.92 22.95 -20.34
CA PRO A 22 -19.74 22.65 -19.54
C PRO A 22 -19.67 23.56 -18.32
N ASP A 23 -19.31 22.98 -17.17
CA ASP A 23 -19.26 23.69 -15.87
C ASP A 23 -20.62 24.24 -15.37
N ALA A 24 -21.74 23.78 -15.92
CA ALA A 24 -23.06 24.03 -15.32
C ALA A 24 -23.15 23.43 -13.90
N SER A 25 -23.95 24.05 -13.02
CA SER A 25 -24.12 23.62 -11.63
C SER A 25 -24.53 22.15 -11.48
N ASP A 26 -25.32 21.67 -12.44
CA ASP A 26 -25.98 20.37 -12.43
C ASP A 26 -25.23 19.32 -13.29
N GLY A 27 -24.11 19.74 -13.91
CA GLY A 27 -23.26 18.90 -14.74
C GLY A 27 -22.16 18.21 -13.93
N TYR A 28 -21.85 16.97 -14.32
CA TYR A 28 -20.74 16.22 -13.76
C TYR A 28 -19.69 15.92 -14.80
N LYS A 29 -18.44 16.27 -14.50
CA LYS A 29 -17.31 15.91 -15.34
C LYS A 29 -16.80 14.52 -14.97
N VAL A 30 -16.71 13.66 -15.96
CA VAL A 30 -16.12 12.33 -15.84
C VAL A 30 -14.75 12.33 -16.50
N ARG A 31 -13.78 11.71 -15.84
CA ARG A 31 -12.44 11.48 -16.37
C ARG A 31 -12.13 10.01 -16.37
N LEU A 32 -11.74 9.50 -17.53
CA LEU A 32 -11.36 8.10 -17.70
C LEU A 32 -9.86 8.00 -18.00
N SER A 33 -9.18 7.14 -17.25
CA SER A 33 -7.76 6.83 -17.39
C SER A 33 -7.56 5.36 -17.78
N ILE A 34 -8.17 4.95 -18.89
CA ILE A 34 -8.23 3.54 -19.35
C ILE A 34 -6.82 2.97 -19.55
N LYS A 35 -5.94 3.71 -20.24
CA LYS A 35 -4.54 3.28 -20.49
C LYS A 35 -3.73 3.15 -19.19
N SER A 36 -4.00 3.99 -18.19
CA SER A 36 -3.34 3.90 -16.90
C SER A 36 -3.81 2.68 -16.10
N ALA A 37 -5.06 2.26 -16.29
CA ALA A 37 -5.67 1.16 -15.57
C ALA A 37 -5.34 -0.21 -16.18
N LEU A 38 -5.43 -0.33 -17.51
CA LEU A 38 -5.33 -1.60 -18.23
C LEU A 38 -4.00 -1.79 -18.99
N GLY A 39 -3.17 -0.76 -19.11
CA GLY A 39 -1.90 -0.83 -19.83
C GLY A 39 -2.09 -1.22 -21.29
N ASP A 40 -1.47 -2.33 -21.69
CA ASP A 40 -1.52 -2.85 -23.07
C ASP A 40 -2.87 -3.51 -23.42
N ASN A 41 -3.68 -3.87 -22.42
CA ASN A 41 -5.02 -4.43 -22.61
C ASN A 41 -6.11 -3.36 -22.66
N ALA A 42 -5.74 -2.09 -22.83
CA ALA A 42 -6.68 -0.98 -22.85
C ALA A 42 -7.60 -1.06 -24.08
N TYR A 43 -8.91 -1.10 -23.83
CA TYR A 43 -9.92 -0.99 -24.88
C TYR A 43 -10.02 0.44 -25.41
N VAL A 44 -10.57 0.57 -26.62
CA VAL A 44 -10.82 1.86 -27.26
C VAL A 44 -12.15 2.40 -26.81
N TRP A 45 -12.17 3.64 -26.31
CA TRP A 45 -13.42 4.33 -26.01
C TRP A 45 -14.14 4.70 -27.32
N ASN A 46 -15.30 4.10 -27.54
CA ASN A 46 -16.09 4.26 -28.76
C ASN A 46 -17.58 4.47 -28.40
N GLU A 47 -18.43 4.56 -29.42
CA GLU A 47 -19.88 4.75 -29.23
C GLU A 47 -20.54 3.62 -28.44
N ASN A 48 -20.04 2.38 -28.52
CA ASN A 48 -20.56 1.25 -27.76
C ASN A 48 -20.22 1.40 -26.27
N GLU A 49 -19.00 1.83 -25.94
CA GLU A 49 -18.60 2.11 -24.56
C GLU A 49 -19.38 3.31 -23.98
N MET A 50 -19.61 4.34 -24.81
CA MET A 50 -20.47 5.46 -24.44
C MET A 50 -21.92 5.02 -24.18
N PHE A 51 -22.47 4.16 -25.03
CA PHE A 51 -23.79 3.58 -24.85
C PHE A 51 -23.87 2.74 -23.57
N LEU A 52 -22.85 1.91 -23.32
CA LEU A 52 -22.74 1.13 -22.09
C LEU A 52 -22.68 2.04 -20.86
N PHE A 53 -21.94 3.15 -20.93
CA PHE A 53 -21.83 4.13 -19.86
C PHE A 53 -23.17 4.75 -19.52
N ARG A 54 -23.90 5.23 -20.53
CA ARG A 54 -25.25 5.77 -20.34
C ARG A 54 -26.21 4.69 -19.81
N SER A 55 -26.10 3.45 -20.28
CA SER A 55 -26.95 2.34 -19.81
C SER A 55 -26.74 2.03 -18.32
N ILE A 56 -25.48 1.98 -17.88
CA ILE A 56 -25.14 1.72 -16.48
C ILE A 56 -25.56 2.89 -15.59
N LEU A 57 -25.38 4.13 -16.07
CA LEU A 57 -25.83 5.29 -15.33
C LEU A 57 -27.36 5.32 -15.22
N ALA A 58 -28.10 4.96 -16.26
CA ALA A 58 -29.56 4.82 -16.21
C ALA A 58 -29.97 3.76 -15.19
N PHE A 59 -29.25 2.62 -15.17
CA PHE A 59 -29.43 1.60 -14.16
C PHE A 59 -29.17 2.13 -12.73
N ALA A 60 -28.11 2.91 -12.52
CA ALA A 60 -27.81 3.51 -11.22
C ALA A 60 -28.95 4.43 -10.76
N MET A 61 -29.49 5.25 -11.66
CA MET A 61 -30.63 6.12 -11.37
C MET A 61 -31.90 5.32 -11.05
N ARG A 62 -32.19 4.23 -11.78
CA ARG A 62 -33.31 3.32 -11.47
C ARG A 62 -33.15 2.64 -10.11
N SER A 63 -31.93 2.28 -9.75
CA SER A 63 -31.65 1.62 -8.46
C SER A 63 -31.87 2.57 -7.29
N HIS A 64 -31.61 3.86 -7.47
CA HIS A 64 -31.80 4.88 -6.44
C HIS A 64 -33.28 5.30 -6.35
N PHE A 65 -33.88 5.65 -7.49
CA PHE A 65 -35.29 6.03 -7.59
C PHE A 65 -36.18 4.82 -7.87
N THR A 66 -36.49 4.07 -6.81
CA THR A 66 -37.35 2.88 -6.90
C THR A 66 -38.71 3.25 -7.52
N GLY A 67 -39.07 2.59 -8.63
CA GLY A 67 -40.34 2.79 -9.34
C GLY A 67 -40.30 3.80 -10.50
N GLN A 68 -39.21 4.55 -10.67
CA GLN A 68 -39.02 5.42 -11.83
C GLN A 68 -38.26 4.73 -12.96
N HIS A 69 -38.68 4.95 -14.20
CA HIS A 69 -38.11 4.30 -15.39
C HIS A 69 -37.15 5.28 -16.10
N PHE A 70 -35.89 5.31 -15.67
CA PHE A 70 -34.85 6.09 -16.34
C PHE A 70 -34.32 5.36 -17.57
N ASP A 71 -34.33 5.97 -18.74
CA ASP A 71 -33.77 5.39 -19.96
C ASP A 71 -32.45 6.07 -20.35
N ILE A 72 -31.78 5.52 -21.36
CA ILE A 72 -30.51 6.02 -21.90
C ILE A 72 -30.68 7.46 -22.42
N SER A 73 -31.86 7.80 -22.94
CA SER A 73 -32.22 9.14 -23.41
C SER A 73 -32.28 10.19 -22.29
N ASN A 74 -32.43 9.78 -21.03
CA ASN A 74 -32.42 10.69 -19.89
C ASN A 74 -31.01 11.14 -19.51
N ILE A 75 -29.97 10.55 -20.10
CA ILE A 75 -28.58 10.87 -19.83
C ILE A 75 -28.01 11.59 -21.02
N ILE A 76 -27.78 12.88 -20.84
CA ILE A 76 -27.24 13.74 -21.87
C ILE A 76 -25.74 13.89 -21.58
N VAL A 77 -24.92 13.65 -22.60
CA VAL A 77 -23.45 13.72 -22.52
C VAL A 77 -22.95 14.79 -23.49
N CYS A 78 -22.01 15.62 -23.03
CA CYS A 78 -21.49 16.79 -23.75
C CYS A 78 -19.97 16.92 -23.61
N ASP A 79 -19.37 17.72 -24.50
CA ASP A 79 -17.93 18.03 -24.54
C ASP A 79 -17.03 16.79 -24.40
N GLU A 80 -17.27 15.80 -25.25
CA GLU A 80 -16.38 14.66 -25.35
C GLU A 80 -15.02 15.08 -25.90
N THR A 81 -13.98 14.76 -25.14
CA THR A 81 -12.59 15.09 -25.47
C THR A 81 -11.81 13.84 -25.87
N PRO A 82 -10.75 13.97 -26.69
CA PRO A 82 -9.93 12.83 -27.12
C PRO A 82 -9.23 12.07 -25.98
N ARG A 83 -8.98 12.72 -24.85
CA ARG A 83 -8.41 12.09 -23.64
C ARG A 83 -9.49 11.36 -22.80
N VAL A 84 -10.67 11.16 -23.36
CA VAL A 84 -11.83 10.53 -22.73
C VAL A 84 -12.22 11.25 -21.43
N SER A 85 -12.60 12.51 -21.59
CA SER A 85 -13.36 13.24 -20.58
C SER A 85 -14.57 13.89 -21.22
N PHE A 86 -15.68 13.88 -20.50
CA PHE A 86 -16.95 14.43 -20.94
C PHE A 86 -17.77 14.86 -19.74
N TRP A 87 -18.76 15.71 -20.00
CA TRP A 87 -19.75 16.11 -19.03
C TRP A 87 -21.02 15.28 -19.22
N PHE A 88 -21.73 14.99 -18.14
CA PHE A 88 -23.07 14.45 -18.22
C PHE A 88 -24.03 15.17 -17.29
N VAL A 89 -25.29 15.21 -17.70
CA VAL A 89 -26.43 15.65 -16.91
C VAL A 89 -27.52 14.59 -16.98
N VAL A 90 -28.36 14.53 -15.95
CA VAL A 90 -29.48 13.59 -15.88
C VAL A 90 -30.80 14.35 -15.86
N THR A 91 -31.70 13.99 -16.77
CA THR A 91 -33.04 14.56 -16.87
C THR A 91 -34.08 13.66 -16.20
N SER A 92 -35.22 14.25 -15.84
CA SER A 92 -36.35 13.50 -15.32
C SER A 92 -36.98 12.60 -16.39
N PRO A 93 -37.40 11.37 -16.04
CA PRO A 93 -38.04 10.45 -16.98
C PRO A 93 -39.42 10.95 -17.44
N THR A 94 -40.08 11.81 -16.67
CA THR A 94 -41.38 12.39 -17.04
C THR A 94 -41.26 13.67 -17.87
N ASN A 95 -40.17 14.41 -17.70
CA ASN A 95 -39.94 15.69 -18.36
C ASN A 95 -38.46 15.86 -18.70
N SER A 96 -38.12 15.79 -19.98
CA SER A 96 -36.72 15.92 -20.47
C SER A 96 -36.12 17.32 -20.30
N SER A 97 -36.95 18.34 -20.07
CA SER A 97 -36.50 19.71 -19.80
C SER A 97 -36.14 19.97 -18.33
N VAL A 98 -36.43 19.02 -17.43
CA VAL A 98 -36.16 19.16 -16.00
C VAL A 98 -34.95 18.29 -15.65
N LEU A 99 -33.95 18.91 -15.05
CA LEU A 99 -32.77 18.23 -14.52
C LEU A 99 -33.06 17.64 -13.13
N ILE A 100 -32.45 16.50 -12.84
CA ILE A 100 -32.48 15.91 -11.50
C ILE A 100 -31.50 16.68 -10.61
N GLU A 101 -31.89 16.86 -9.34
CA GLU A 101 -31.05 17.53 -8.35
C GLU A 101 -29.69 16.84 -8.20
N LYS A 102 -28.64 17.65 -8.06
CA LYS A 102 -27.26 17.21 -7.91
C LYS A 102 -27.13 16.13 -6.83
N GLY A 103 -27.57 16.41 -5.60
CA GLY A 103 -27.43 15.49 -4.47
C GLY A 103 -27.96 14.08 -4.74
N GLU A 104 -29.09 13.96 -5.43
CA GLU A 104 -29.69 12.66 -5.77
C GLU A 104 -28.85 11.89 -6.81
N VAL A 105 -28.30 12.59 -7.81
CA VAL A 105 -27.40 11.97 -8.80
C VAL A 105 -26.10 11.52 -8.12
N GLU A 106 -25.54 12.32 -7.21
CA GLU A 106 -24.32 11.95 -6.46
C GLU A 106 -24.57 10.69 -5.62
N LEU A 107 -25.70 10.63 -4.92
CA LEU A 107 -26.09 9.48 -4.11
C LEU A 107 -26.28 8.22 -4.96
N ALA A 108 -26.98 8.33 -6.09
CA ALA A 108 -27.21 7.22 -7.02
C ALA A 108 -25.90 6.65 -7.58
N VAL A 109 -25.01 7.54 -8.03
CA VAL A 109 -23.69 7.17 -8.55
C VAL A 109 -22.83 6.56 -7.45
N ARG A 110 -22.85 7.12 -6.23
CA ARG A 110 -22.09 6.61 -5.09
C ARG A 110 -22.56 5.22 -4.67
N GLN A 111 -23.87 4.98 -4.65
CA GLN A 111 -24.43 3.66 -4.31
C GLN A 111 -24.06 2.59 -5.35
N SER A 112 -24.08 2.96 -6.63
CA SER A 112 -23.77 2.05 -7.74
C SER A 112 -22.29 2.06 -8.16
N ARG A 113 -21.42 2.75 -7.40
CA ARG A 113 -20.03 3.02 -7.78
C ARG A 113 -19.23 1.77 -8.10
N PHE A 114 -19.31 0.78 -7.21
CA PHE A 114 -18.66 -0.51 -7.39
C PHE A 114 -19.09 -1.20 -8.69
N ARG A 115 -20.39 -1.17 -9.02
CA ARG A 115 -20.92 -1.78 -10.25
C ARG A 115 -20.44 -1.03 -11.50
N ILE A 116 -20.48 0.31 -11.47
CA ILE A 116 -19.98 1.16 -12.57
C ILE A 116 -18.52 0.84 -12.86
N ASN A 117 -17.69 0.88 -11.83
CA ASN A 117 -16.26 0.54 -11.92
C ASN A 117 -16.03 -0.86 -12.49
N SER A 118 -16.75 -1.85 -11.96
CA SER A 118 -16.62 -3.25 -12.38
C SER A 118 -16.97 -3.47 -13.85
N ALA A 119 -17.96 -2.74 -14.39
CA ALA A 119 -18.39 -2.90 -15.78
C ALA A 119 -17.34 -2.41 -16.79
N PHE A 120 -16.56 -1.40 -16.41
CA PHE A 120 -15.48 -0.84 -17.24
C PHE A 120 -14.09 -1.40 -16.91
N LEU A 121 -13.99 -2.30 -15.94
CA LEU A 121 -12.72 -2.80 -15.39
C LEU A 121 -11.82 -1.66 -14.88
N LEU A 122 -12.44 -0.59 -14.36
CA LEU A 122 -11.76 0.58 -13.83
C LEU A 122 -11.91 0.65 -12.31
N THR A 123 -11.00 1.35 -11.66
CA THR A 123 -11.06 1.65 -10.22
C THR A 123 -11.49 3.10 -9.98
N ASP A 124 -11.85 3.44 -8.74
CA ASP A 124 -12.22 4.80 -8.32
C ASP A 124 -11.16 5.88 -8.63
N GLN A 125 -9.89 5.48 -8.80
CA GLN A 125 -8.81 6.40 -9.19
C GLN A 125 -8.73 6.62 -10.70
N THR A 126 -9.17 5.64 -11.48
CA THR A 126 -9.04 5.65 -12.95
C THR A 126 -10.33 6.08 -13.65
N LEU A 127 -11.46 5.91 -12.96
CA LEU A 127 -12.76 6.45 -13.32
C LEU A 127 -13.12 7.50 -12.26
N GLU A 128 -12.87 8.76 -12.54
CA GLU A 128 -13.13 9.86 -11.61
C GLU A 128 -14.40 10.61 -12.00
N PHE A 129 -15.23 10.91 -11.01
CA PHE A 129 -16.41 11.77 -11.16
C PHE A 129 -16.14 13.03 -10.33
N LEU A 130 -15.87 14.15 -10.98
CA LEU A 130 -15.52 15.37 -10.26
C LEU A 130 -16.70 15.83 -9.39
N GLY A 131 -16.44 16.02 -8.09
CA GLY A 131 -17.44 16.37 -7.10
C GLY A 131 -18.01 15.18 -6.31
N ILE A 132 -17.84 13.95 -6.79
CA ILE A 132 -18.29 12.74 -6.07
C ILE A 132 -17.07 12.06 -5.46
N PRO A 133 -16.93 12.01 -4.12
CA PRO A 133 -15.78 11.38 -3.49
C PRO A 133 -15.76 9.87 -3.77
N PRO A 134 -14.56 9.26 -3.89
CA PRO A 134 -14.41 7.83 -4.12
C PRO A 134 -14.94 7.03 -2.94
N THR A 135 -15.39 5.81 -3.21
CA THR A 135 -15.94 4.88 -2.20
C THR A 135 -14.86 4.02 -1.54
N LEU A 136 -13.67 3.94 -2.13
CA LEU A 136 -12.54 3.26 -1.50
C LEU A 136 -12.15 3.96 -0.20
N ALA A 137 -12.08 3.17 0.88
CA ALA A 137 -11.45 3.60 2.11
C ALA A 137 -10.05 4.15 1.79
N THR A 138 -9.67 5.25 2.43
CA THR A 138 -8.31 5.78 2.29
C THR A 138 -7.33 4.65 2.52
N PRO A 139 -6.26 4.52 1.69
CA PRO A 139 -5.29 3.46 1.85
C PRO A 139 -4.92 3.33 3.32
N PHE A 140 -5.03 2.12 3.87
CA PHE A 140 -4.74 1.86 5.27
C PHE A 140 -3.29 2.27 5.53
N ASN A 141 -3.12 3.43 6.17
CA ASN A 141 -1.85 3.82 6.74
C ASN A 141 -1.78 3.15 8.10
N PRO A 142 -0.88 2.19 8.33
CA PRO A 142 -0.69 1.65 9.66
C PRO A 142 -0.30 2.80 10.60
N ASP A 143 -0.95 2.88 11.77
CA ASP A 143 -0.68 3.92 12.78
C ASP A 143 0.79 3.95 13.23
N THR A 144 1.52 2.86 13.01
CA THR A 144 2.96 2.78 13.24
C THR A 144 3.70 2.59 11.91
N PRO A 145 4.71 3.43 11.62
CA PRO A 145 5.56 3.24 10.46
C PRO A 145 6.27 1.87 10.49
N PRO A 146 6.29 1.10 9.39
CA PRO A 146 6.87 -0.24 9.35
C PRO A 146 8.35 -0.31 9.80
N TRP A 147 9.12 0.75 9.54
CA TRP A 147 10.53 0.82 9.93
C TRP A 147 10.73 0.79 11.45
N LEU A 148 9.75 1.25 12.23
CA LEU A 148 9.81 1.30 13.69
C LEU A 148 9.68 -0.12 14.30
N ILE A 149 8.90 -0.98 13.65
CA ILE A 149 8.79 -2.42 13.98
C ILE A 149 10.13 -3.11 13.71
N VAL A 150 10.73 -2.87 12.53
CA VAL A 150 12.04 -3.44 12.17
C VAL A 150 13.12 -2.98 13.15
N PHE A 151 13.14 -1.70 13.48
CA PHE A 151 14.07 -1.14 14.47
C PHE A 151 13.94 -1.79 15.84
N GLY A 152 12.71 -1.96 16.34
CA GLY A 152 12.44 -2.62 17.62
C GLY A 152 12.94 -4.06 17.67
N VAL A 153 12.73 -4.83 16.61
CA VAL A 153 13.21 -6.22 16.52
C VAL A 153 14.74 -6.28 16.51
N VAL A 154 15.41 -5.39 15.76
CA VAL A 154 16.87 -5.36 15.68
C VAL A 154 17.50 -5.01 17.03
N ILE A 155 17.01 -3.95 17.70
CA ILE A 155 17.51 -3.57 19.03
C ILE A 155 17.23 -4.65 20.07
N GLY A 156 16.06 -5.30 19.99
CA GLY A 156 15.72 -6.43 20.86
C GLY A 156 16.66 -7.61 20.71
N ALA A 157 16.96 -8.02 19.47
CA ALA A 157 17.89 -9.11 19.18
C ALA A 157 19.33 -8.79 19.63
N VAL A 158 19.80 -7.56 19.36
CA VAL A 158 21.12 -7.10 19.81
C VAL A 158 21.21 -7.06 21.33
N GLY A 159 20.18 -6.52 22.00
CA GLY A 159 20.11 -6.49 23.46
C GLY A 159 20.12 -7.89 24.09
N ALA A 160 19.30 -8.81 23.57
CA ALA A 160 19.30 -10.20 24.01
C ALA A 160 20.66 -10.88 23.80
N GLY A 161 21.32 -10.61 22.67
CA GLY A 161 22.67 -11.09 22.38
C GLY A 161 23.71 -10.58 23.39
N ILE A 162 23.70 -9.28 23.71
CA ILE A 162 24.60 -8.69 24.70
C ILE A 162 24.36 -9.30 26.09
N ILE A 163 23.10 -9.43 26.52
CA ILE A 163 22.74 -10.01 27.81
C ILE A 163 23.22 -11.47 27.89
N ALA A 164 22.98 -12.26 26.84
CA ALA A 164 23.44 -13.64 26.78
C ALA A 164 24.97 -13.73 26.90
N LEU A 165 25.72 -12.88 26.20
CA LEU A 165 27.18 -12.84 26.29
C LEU A 165 27.67 -12.48 27.69
N LEU A 166 27.05 -11.51 28.36
CA LEU A 166 27.40 -11.11 29.73
C LEU A 166 27.14 -12.24 30.73
N VAL A 167 25.96 -12.89 30.64
CA VAL A 167 25.60 -14.02 31.51
C VAL A 167 26.55 -15.19 31.27
N SER A 168 26.83 -15.55 30.01
CA SER A 168 27.78 -16.61 29.68
C SER A 168 29.18 -16.30 30.19
N SER A 169 29.66 -15.05 30.08
CA SER A 169 30.97 -14.63 30.57
C SER A 169 31.10 -14.75 32.10
N VAL A 170 30.06 -14.34 32.84
CA VAL A 170 30.03 -14.47 34.32
C VAL A 170 29.94 -15.94 34.74
N VAL A 171 29.11 -16.74 34.07
CA VAL A 171 28.97 -18.18 34.37
C VAL A 171 30.28 -18.93 34.07
N GLN A 172 30.96 -18.62 32.96
CA GLN A 172 32.27 -19.20 32.67
C GLN A 172 33.32 -18.79 33.70
N LYS A 173 33.32 -17.54 34.17
CA LYS A 173 34.25 -17.09 35.21
C LYS A 173 33.98 -17.77 36.56
N LYS A 174 32.70 -18.03 36.89
CA LYS A 174 32.32 -18.81 38.07
C LYS A 174 32.70 -20.29 37.94
N ARG A 175 32.49 -20.91 36.77
CA ARG A 175 32.92 -22.29 36.50
C ARG A 175 34.44 -22.45 36.63
N LYS A 176 35.22 -21.56 36.01
CA LYS A 176 36.69 -21.55 36.15
C LYS A 176 37.17 -21.30 37.58
N LYS A 177 36.39 -20.58 38.40
CA LYS A 177 36.73 -20.38 39.82
C LYS A 177 36.42 -21.63 40.64
N ASN A 178 35.30 -22.31 40.38
CA ASN A 178 34.98 -23.57 41.05
C ASN A 178 35.94 -24.69 40.63
N GLU A 179 36.30 -24.77 39.35
CA GLU A 179 37.28 -25.73 38.83
C GLU A 179 38.66 -25.52 39.47
N LYS A 180 39.12 -24.27 39.63
CA LYS A 180 40.34 -23.97 40.40
C LYS A 180 40.23 -24.34 41.88
N THR A 181 39.11 -24.07 42.53
CA THR A 181 38.91 -24.43 43.95
C THR A 181 38.84 -25.95 44.15
N GLU A 182 38.26 -26.69 43.21
CA GLU A 182 38.19 -28.16 43.23
C GLU A 182 39.56 -28.78 42.94
N GLU A 183 40.31 -28.23 41.97
CA GLU A 183 41.69 -28.62 41.71
C GLU A 183 42.58 -28.35 42.94
N ASP A 184 42.54 -27.14 43.52
CA ASP A 184 43.27 -26.78 44.74
C ASP A 184 42.91 -27.68 45.94
N ALA A 185 41.65 -28.07 46.09
CA ALA A 185 41.21 -29.00 47.13
C ALA A 185 41.73 -30.44 46.91
N VAL A 186 41.82 -30.89 45.66
CA VAL A 186 42.39 -32.20 45.29
C VAL A 186 43.91 -32.21 45.50
N TYR A 187 44.61 -31.10 45.25
CA TYR A 187 46.06 -30.99 45.52
C TYR A 187 46.39 -30.93 47.02
N GLU A 188 45.55 -30.27 47.83
CA GLU A 188 45.66 -30.27 49.30
C GLU A 188 45.38 -31.67 49.89
N GLU A 189 44.37 -32.39 49.39
CA GLU A 189 44.10 -33.77 49.78
C GLU A 189 45.24 -34.73 49.38
N ALA A 190 45.81 -34.55 48.19
CA ALA A 190 46.97 -35.33 47.73
C ALA A 190 48.25 -35.03 48.55
N GLN A 191 48.49 -33.80 48.99
CA GLN A 191 49.63 -33.47 49.85
C GLN A 191 49.53 -34.07 51.25
N VAL A 192 48.32 -34.11 51.85
CA VAL A 192 48.10 -34.74 53.15
C VAL A 192 48.33 -36.25 53.09
N ASN A 193 47.97 -36.89 51.97
CA ASN A 193 48.16 -38.33 51.76
C ASN A 193 49.61 -38.71 51.38
N THR A 194 50.45 -37.76 50.94
CA THR A 194 51.82 -38.03 50.45
C THR A 194 52.89 -37.92 51.56
N MET A 195 52.55 -37.46 52.77
CA MET A 195 53.50 -37.43 53.89
C MET A 195 53.74 -38.81 54.56
N GLU A 196 53.05 -39.88 54.16
CA GLU A 196 53.15 -41.20 54.82
C GLU A 196 54.04 -42.24 54.10
N ASN A 197 54.57 -41.99 52.90
CA ASN A 197 55.49 -42.97 52.27
C ASN A 197 56.62 -42.30 51.47
N GLY A 198 57.85 -42.71 51.80
CA GLY A 198 59.06 -41.99 51.45
C GLY A 198 59.79 -42.36 50.15
N THR A 199 60.93 -41.68 50.01
CA THR A 199 62.16 -41.98 49.23
C THR A 199 62.25 -41.62 47.73
N VAL A 200 63.26 -40.75 47.45
CA VAL A 200 64.29 -40.81 46.37
C VAL A 200 63.99 -40.15 44.99
N HIS A 201 64.68 -39.00 44.80
CA HIS A 201 65.54 -38.59 43.67
C HIS A 201 64.96 -38.00 42.35
N GLU A 202 65.30 -36.72 42.15
CA GLU A 202 65.85 -36.06 40.94
C GLU A 202 65.16 -36.25 39.57
N SER A 203 64.57 -35.17 39.05
CA SER A 203 65.07 -34.48 37.85
C SER A 203 64.19 -33.29 37.45
N ARG A 204 64.85 -32.15 37.30
CA ARG A 204 64.35 -30.84 36.90
C ARG A 204 64.58 -30.69 35.39
N ASN A 205 63.58 -30.24 34.62
CA ASN A 205 63.82 -29.42 33.43
C ASN A 205 62.54 -28.72 32.96
N GLY A 206 62.57 -27.39 33.00
CA GLY A 206 61.53 -26.50 32.47
C GLY A 206 61.82 -26.09 31.03
N VAL A 207 60.75 -25.81 30.28
CA VAL A 207 60.82 -25.27 28.93
C VAL A 207 60.44 -23.78 28.98
N TYR A 208 61.38 -22.93 28.58
CA TYR A 208 61.23 -21.47 28.47
C TYR A 208 60.70 -21.10 27.09
N ASN A 209 59.74 -20.17 27.01
CA ASN A 209 59.19 -19.71 25.73
C ASN A 209 59.78 -18.35 25.36
N ILE A 210 60.53 -18.33 24.25
CA ILE A 210 61.16 -17.14 23.67
C ILE A 210 60.22 -16.53 22.62
N SER A 211 59.66 -15.37 22.91
CA SER A 211 59.08 -14.52 21.87
C SER A 211 59.24 -13.08 22.30
N PHE A 212 59.93 -12.31 21.44
CA PHE A 212 60.32 -10.90 21.57
C PHE A 212 61.61 -10.62 22.34
N SER A 213 62.73 -10.60 21.62
CA SER A 213 63.55 -9.37 21.45
C SER A 213 64.78 -9.66 20.59
N ASP A 214 64.78 -9.20 19.34
CA ASP A 214 65.99 -8.84 18.60
C ASP A 214 65.67 -7.57 17.82
N ASP A 215 66.41 -6.50 18.11
CA ASP A 215 67.10 -5.65 17.12
C ASP A 215 68.03 -4.67 17.87
N GLU A 216 69.28 -5.11 17.99
CA GLU A 216 70.55 -4.40 17.75
C GLU A 216 70.63 -2.90 18.17
N ARG A 217 71.33 -2.50 19.24
CA ARG A 217 72.77 -2.56 19.58
C ARG A 217 73.70 -1.77 18.62
N LEU A 218 74.24 -0.68 19.17
CA LEU A 218 75.53 0.00 18.89
C LEU A 218 75.64 1.02 17.75
N THR A 219 75.53 2.30 18.14
CA THR A 219 76.43 3.35 17.66
C THR A 219 77.84 3.12 18.21
N HIS A 220 78.85 3.23 17.35
CA HIS A 220 80.26 3.40 17.73
C HIS A 220 80.78 4.66 17.00
N MET A 221 81.64 5.44 17.66
CA MET A 221 82.31 6.64 17.12
C MET A 221 82.98 6.42 15.77
#